data_AF-A0AAW3UVV5-F1
#
_entry.id   AF-A0AAW3UVV5-F1
#
_cell.length_a   1.000
_cell.length_b   1.000
_cell.length_c   1.000
_cell.angle_alpha   90.00
_cell.angle_beta   90.00
_cell.angle_gamma   90.00
#
_symmetry.space_group_name_H-M   'P 1'
#
loop_
_entity.id
_entity.type
_entity.pdbx_description
1 polymer ?
#
loop_
_entity_poly.entity_id
_entity_poly.type
_entity_poly.pdbx_seq_one_letter_code
_entity_poly.pdbx_strand_id
1 'polypeptide(L)'
;MRNNQPVTGQEYEFPSSQMLVSATDLTGRIQYCNPAFIAVSGYTREELIGQPHNLIRHPDMPREAFADMWATIRDGRPWTSLVKNRRKNGDHYWVHANVTPVVEKGTVVGYLSVRVKPERDAVRAAEALYTRIRTGASRAFRLHRGVIVRTGVPGRVQSLMRLPVATRAAVGYAITPLALLLTGLAAWGGTPPAPFWMAFGVTTAFSLLSWRMLTRQLARPIRDMSGFATRLAAGDLTADLMIARHDDLGDVLQALNQLKANLAAIVYDVRAQITGMLDNAREISSGNVDLARRTELQAASLEETAATMEQLTTTVQANADASVRALDLAKDAQAAAAVGGKIAGQVEQTMAGITAASKRIADITGVIDGIAFQTNILALNAAVEAARAGEAGRSFAVVAGEVRMLAQRCAASSKEIKTVVEASATEVALGTELVARTTSQMRVIDEAVSRVSSIIVDVANASSEQAEGIRQVNQAVSHLDGATQQNAALVEQAAATAQRLAEQADVLDEAVRLFTVADATPAPRAVQPAPAHHAALHVTLKPAPGFRHDTTHAMTPEARQEEAALI
;
A
#
# COMPACT_ATOMS: atom_id res chain seq x y z
N MET A 1 26.03 -1.64 -50.87
CA MET A 1 25.59 -0.87 -49.69
C MET A 1 24.10 -0.64 -49.80
N ARG A 2 23.31 -0.92 -48.75
CA ARG A 2 21.87 -0.62 -48.71
C ARG A 2 21.63 0.88 -48.84
N ASN A 3 20.65 1.28 -49.66
CA ASN A 3 20.15 2.64 -49.74
C ASN A 3 18.92 2.72 -48.81
N ASN A 4 19.11 3.25 -47.61
CA ASN A 4 18.04 3.30 -46.61
C ASN A 4 17.15 4.51 -46.88
N GLN A 5 15.96 4.28 -47.44
CA GLN A 5 14.90 5.26 -47.69
C GLN A 5 13.74 5.04 -46.70
N PRO A 6 12.89 6.05 -46.42
CA PRO A 6 12.91 7.42 -46.94
C PRO A 6 13.94 8.31 -46.23
N VAL A 7 14.33 9.43 -46.86
CA VAL A 7 15.07 10.54 -46.23
C VAL A 7 14.33 11.86 -46.42
N THR A 8 14.16 12.64 -45.34
CA THR A 8 13.38 13.91 -45.34
C THR A 8 14.26 15.14 -45.50
N GLY A 9 15.57 15.01 -45.26
CA GLY A 9 16.51 16.13 -45.22
C GLY A 9 16.44 16.98 -43.96
N GLN A 10 15.49 16.72 -43.05
CA GLN A 10 15.38 17.41 -41.77
C GLN A 10 16.34 16.82 -40.75
N GLU A 11 17.05 17.70 -40.02
CA GLU A 11 17.93 17.28 -38.93
C GLU A 11 17.15 17.24 -37.61
N TYR A 12 17.21 16.10 -36.93
CA TYR A 12 16.74 15.93 -35.56
C TYR A 12 17.88 16.23 -34.59
N GLU A 13 17.69 17.26 -33.79
CA GLU A 13 18.63 17.65 -32.75
C GLU A 13 18.27 16.99 -31.42
N PHE A 14 19.23 16.27 -30.82
CA PHE A 14 19.07 15.68 -29.50
C PHE A 14 19.87 16.44 -28.42
N PRO A 15 19.53 16.31 -27.13
CA PRO A 15 20.24 16.97 -26.03
C PRO A 15 21.71 16.52 -25.91
N SER A 16 22.62 17.43 -25.56
CA SER A 16 24.04 17.10 -25.32
C SER A 16 24.27 16.19 -24.11
N SER A 17 23.32 16.16 -23.17
CA SER A 17 23.34 15.25 -22.01
C SER A 17 23.10 13.79 -22.38
N GLN A 18 22.56 13.49 -23.57
CA GLN A 18 22.31 12.13 -24.02
C GLN A 18 23.55 11.56 -24.73
N MET A 19 24.04 10.43 -24.22
CA MET A 19 25.02 9.60 -24.90
C MET A 19 24.31 8.41 -25.54
N LEU A 20 24.55 8.18 -26.83
CA LEU A 20 23.94 7.04 -27.54
C LEU A 20 24.94 5.90 -27.52
N VAL A 21 24.53 4.76 -26.95
CA VAL A 21 25.39 3.59 -26.79
C VAL A 21 24.79 2.43 -27.56
N SER A 22 25.63 1.72 -28.31
CA SER A 22 25.25 0.46 -28.95
C SER A 22 26.42 -0.52 -28.95
N ALA A 23 26.16 -1.79 -28.64
CA ALA A 23 27.13 -2.87 -28.80
C ALA A 23 26.69 -3.82 -29.93
N THR A 24 27.66 -4.33 -30.69
CA THR A 24 27.40 -5.26 -31.79
C THR A 24 28.30 -6.49 -31.71
N ASP A 25 27.87 -7.57 -32.37
CA ASP A 25 28.75 -8.72 -32.66
C ASP A 25 29.84 -8.38 -33.68
N LEU A 26 30.69 -9.36 -34.01
CA LEU A 26 31.74 -9.24 -35.02
C LEU A 26 31.23 -8.99 -36.45
N THR A 27 29.97 -9.31 -36.73
CA THR A 27 29.32 -9.07 -38.03
C THR A 27 28.67 -7.69 -38.10
N GLY A 28 28.60 -6.97 -36.98
CA GLY A 28 27.96 -5.66 -36.85
C GLY A 28 26.46 -5.73 -36.59
N ARG A 29 25.92 -6.85 -36.07
CA ARG A 29 24.52 -6.93 -35.61
C ARG A 29 24.40 -6.39 -34.20
N ILE A 30 23.40 -5.56 -33.94
CA ILE A 30 23.19 -4.90 -32.65
C ILE A 30 22.78 -5.96 -31.61
N GLN A 31 23.56 -6.06 -30.53
CA GLN A 31 23.26 -6.91 -29.37
C GLN A 31 22.68 -6.09 -28.21
N TYR A 32 23.06 -4.81 -28.12
CA TYR A 32 22.61 -3.88 -27.09
C TYR A 32 22.48 -2.48 -27.66
N CYS A 33 21.49 -1.72 -27.19
CA CYS A 33 21.45 -0.27 -27.34
C CYS A 33 20.73 0.35 -26.15
N ASN A 34 21.21 1.52 -25.70
CA ASN A 34 20.62 2.18 -24.55
C ASN A 34 19.31 2.93 -24.93
N PRO A 35 18.45 3.28 -23.95
CA PRO A 35 17.19 3.98 -24.22
C PRO A 35 17.35 5.29 -25.03
N ALA A 36 18.43 6.03 -24.81
CA ALA A 36 18.71 7.24 -25.59
C ALA A 36 18.94 6.94 -27.08
N PHE A 37 19.67 5.87 -27.41
CA PHE A 37 19.85 5.43 -28.79
C PHE A 37 18.51 5.05 -29.44
N ILE A 38 17.66 4.31 -28.72
CA ILE A 38 16.33 3.90 -29.18
C ILE A 38 15.50 5.14 -29.50
N ALA A 39 15.37 6.07 -28.55
CA ALA A 39 14.62 7.31 -28.71
C ALA A 39 15.15 8.19 -29.86
N VAL A 40 16.47 8.39 -29.95
CA VAL A 40 17.07 9.22 -31.01
C VAL A 40 17.00 8.54 -32.37
N SER A 41 17.05 7.21 -32.46
CA SER A 41 16.88 6.52 -33.76
C SER A 41 15.43 6.46 -34.23
N GLY A 42 14.46 6.51 -33.31
CA GLY A 42 13.03 6.38 -33.59
C GLY A 42 12.59 4.95 -33.93
N TYR A 43 13.47 3.97 -33.79
CA TYR A 43 13.14 2.54 -33.86
C TYR A 43 12.76 2.01 -32.49
N THR A 44 11.93 0.97 -32.44
CA THR A 44 11.73 0.24 -31.18
C THR A 44 12.92 -0.66 -30.90
N ARG A 45 13.04 -1.14 -29.66
CA ARG A 45 14.12 -2.04 -29.26
C ARG A 45 14.12 -3.32 -30.10
N GLU A 46 12.96 -3.90 -30.31
CA GLU A 46 12.74 -5.15 -31.05
C GLU A 46 13.14 -5.01 -32.52
N GLU A 47 12.98 -3.81 -33.09
CA GLU A 47 13.40 -3.50 -34.45
C GLU A 47 14.92 -3.29 -34.59
N LEU A 48 15.63 -3.00 -33.49
CA LEU A 48 17.07 -2.76 -33.49
C LEU A 48 17.87 -4.01 -33.16
N ILE A 49 17.45 -4.76 -32.13
CA ILE A 49 18.19 -5.93 -31.65
C ILE A 49 18.26 -7.02 -32.73
N GLY A 50 19.45 -7.58 -32.91
CA GLY A 50 19.77 -8.56 -33.94
C GLY A 50 19.92 -8.00 -35.36
N GLN A 51 19.50 -6.75 -35.61
CA GLN A 51 19.63 -6.14 -36.93
C GLN A 51 21.03 -5.60 -37.19
N PRO A 52 21.48 -5.56 -38.47
CA PRO A 52 22.76 -4.95 -38.81
C PRO A 52 22.74 -3.46 -38.48
N HIS A 53 23.81 -2.96 -37.86
CA HIS A 53 23.96 -1.55 -37.44
C HIS A 53 23.74 -0.56 -38.60
N ASN A 54 24.02 -1.00 -39.83
CA ASN A 54 23.76 -0.28 -41.07
C ASN A 54 22.26 0.08 -41.30
N LEU A 55 21.31 -0.43 -40.51
CA LEU A 55 19.88 -0.07 -40.57
C LEU A 55 19.65 1.46 -40.41
N ILE A 56 20.39 2.09 -39.50
CA ILE A 56 20.27 3.52 -39.18
C ILE A 56 21.22 4.39 -39.99
N ARG A 57 21.89 3.85 -41.00
CA ARG A 57 22.82 4.62 -41.82
C ARG A 57 22.06 5.60 -42.70
N HIS A 58 22.57 6.83 -42.82
CA HIS A 58 22.12 7.78 -43.83
C HIS A 58 22.74 7.50 -45.22
N PRO A 59 21.97 7.55 -46.32
CA PRO A 59 22.47 7.38 -47.69
C PRO A 59 23.62 8.33 -48.08
N ASP A 60 23.61 9.55 -47.54
CA ASP A 60 24.68 10.55 -47.78
C ASP A 60 26.05 10.17 -47.21
N MET A 61 26.14 9.18 -46.33
CA MET A 61 27.43 8.78 -45.80
C MET A 61 28.25 8.07 -46.90
N PRO A 62 29.47 8.56 -47.20
CA PRO A 62 30.30 8.00 -48.26
C PRO A 62 30.74 6.57 -47.92
N ARG A 63 30.99 5.75 -48.96
CA ARG A 63 31.34 4.34 -48.77
C ARG A 63 32.71 4.19 -48.10
N GLU A 64 33.59 5.11 -48.42
CA GLU A 64 34.97 5.23 -47.97
C GLU A 64 35.07 5.45 -46.45
N ALA A 65 34.15 6.22 -45.86
CA ALA A 65 34.14 6.47 -44.42
C ALA A 65 33.88 5.18 -43.61
N PHE A 66 32.95 4.35 -44.07
CA PHE A 66 32.69 3.05 -43.43
C PHE A 66 33.77 2.02 -43.74
N ALA A 67 34.34 2.03 -44.95
CA ALA A 67 35.48 1.17 -45.27
C ALA A 67 36.67 1.45 -44.35
N ASP A 68 36.94 2.73 -44.09
CA ASP A 68 37.95 3.18 -43.13
C ASP A 68 37.64 2.76 -41.69
N MET A 69 36.39 2.94 -41.24
CA MET A 69 35.92 2.47 -39.94
C MET A 69 36.17 0.97 -39.75
N TRP A 70 35.65 0.14 -40.66
CA TRP A 70 35.78 -1.31 -40.59
C TRP A 70 37.23 -1.79 -40.71
N ALA A 71 38.07 -1.12 -41.49
CA ALA A 71 39.49 -1.43 -41.55
C ALA A 71 40.19 -1.11 -40.22
N THR A 72 39.81 0.00 -39.56
CA THR A 72 40.41 0.45 -38.30
C THR A 72 40.05 -0.45 -37.13
N ILE A 73 38.76 -0.75 -36.95
CA ILE A 73 38.29 -1.54 -35.80
C ILE A 73 38.66 -3.03 -35.92
N ARG A 74 38.82 -3.55 -37.15
CA ARG A 74 39.36 -4.91 -37.37
C ARG A 74 40.85 -5.01 -37.12
N ASP A 75 41.60 -3.91 -37.20
CA ASP A 75 43.02 -3.82 -36.79
C ASP A 75 43.16 -3.70 -35.25
N GLY A 76 42.06 -3.87 -34.49
CA GLY A 76 42.07 -3.77 -33.03
C GLY A 76 42.22 -2.33 -32.51
N ARG A 77 41.96 -1.32 -33.35
CA ARG A 77 42.11 0.09 -32.99
C ARG A 77 40.76 0.79 -32.85
N PRO A 78 40.64 1.78 -31.94
CA PRO A 78 39.45 2.60 -31.89
C PRO A 78 39.35 3.48 -33.15
N TRP A 79 38.12 3.72 -33.57
CA TRP A 79 37.81 4.61 -34.69
C TRP A 79 36.91 5.76 -34.21
N THR A 80 37.27 6.98 -34.59
CA THR A 80 36.53 8.18 -34.21
C THR A 80 36.27 9.06 -35.42
N SER A 81 35.01 9.37 -35.72
CA SER A 81 34.66 10.34 -36.76
C SER A 81 33.20 10.81 -36.62
N LEU A 82 32.83 11.83 -37.38
CA LEU A 82 31.43 12.25 -37.49
C LEU A 82 30.65 11.25 -38.36
N VAL A 83 29.42 10.93 -37.94
CA VAL A 83 28.54 10.02 -38.69
C VAL A 83 27.16 10.65 -38.80
N LYS A 84 26.64 10.72 -40.04
CA LYS A 84 25.26 11.07 -40.34
C LYS A 84 24.42 9.79 -40.29
N ASN A 85 23.51 9.71 -39.32
CA ASN A 85 22.56 8.61 -39.18
C ASN A 85 21.17 9.05 -39.62
N ARG A 86 20.32 8.09 -39.95
CA ARG A 86 18.94 8.24 -40.36
C ARG A 86 18.03 7.67 -39.28
N ARG A 87 16.99 8.41 -38.93
CA ARG A 87 15.90 7.97 -38.06
C ARG A 87 14.89 7.12 -38.83
N LYS A 88 14.03 6.40 -38.13
CA LYS A 88 12.97 5.58 -38.75
C LYS A 88 12.05 6.39 -39.68
N ASN A 89 11.68 7.61 -39.29
CA ASN A 89 10.81 8.52 -40.05
C ASN A 89 11.49 9.18 -41.28
N GLY A 90 12.81 8.98 -41.46
CA GLY A 90 13.58 9.55 -42.56
C GLY A 90 14.35 10.83 -42.23
N ASP A 91 14.16 11.42 -41.05
CA ASP A 91 15.02 12.50 -40.57
C ASP A 91 16.44 11.98 -40.32
N HIS A 92 17.38 12.90 -40.11
CA HIS A 92 18.76 12.54 -39.84
C HIS A 92 19.30 13.18 -38.57
N TYR A 93 20.33 12.61 -38.00
CA TYR A 93 21.02 13.19 -36.84
C TYR A 93 22.52 12.94 -36.97
N TRP A 94 23.30 13.89 -36.49
CA TRP A 94 24.74 13.81 -36.49
C TRP A 94 25.25 13.35 -35.14
N VAL A 95 26.24 12.46 -35.17
CA VAL A 95 26.94 12.00 -33.98
C VAL A 95 28.44 12.12 -34.19
N HIS A 96 29.16 12.47 -33.13
CA HIS A 96 30.58 12.16 -33.04
C HIS A 96 30.69 10.75 -32.47
N ALA A 97 30.98 9.78 -33.34
CA ALA A 97 31.01 8.38 -32.99
C ALA A 97 32.42 7.95 -32.61
N ASN A 98 32.54 7.30 -31.45
CA ASN A 98 33.71 6.55 -31.03
C ASN A 98 33.34 5.07 -31.06
N VAL A 99 34.10 4.26 -31.79
CA VAL A 99 33.88 2.82 -31.94
C VAL A 99 35.14 2.08 -31.48
N THR A 100 34.99 1.22 -30.48
CA THR A 100 36.10 0.48 -29.87
C THR A 100 35.83 -1.02 -30.00
N PRO A 101 36.82 -1.84 -30.43
CA PRO A 101 36.69 -3.29 -30.41
C PRO A 101 36.64 -3.80 -28.97
N VAL A 102 35.63 -4.62 -28.68
CA VAL A 102 35.46 -5.27 -27.36
C VAL A 102 36.25 -6.57 -27.36
N VAL A 103 37.15 -6.72 -26.41
CA VAL A 103 38.05 -7.88 -26.28
C VAL A 103 37.69 -8.64 -25.01
N GLU A 104 37.38 -9.92 -25.15
CA GLU A 104 37.12 -10.82 -24.03
C GLU A 104 38.16 -11.96 -24.08
N LYS A 105 38.87 -12.21 -22.96
CA LYS A 105 39.93 -13.24 -22.87
C LYS A 105 40.96 -13.17 -24.00
N GLY A 106 41.29 -11.96 -24.47
CA GLY A 106 42.26 -11.72 -25.54
C GLY A 106 41.73 -11.88 -26.96
N THR A 107 40.44 -12.19 -27.15
CA THR A 107 39.80 -12.29 -28.47
C THR A 107 38.78 -11.17 -28.66
N VAL A 108 38.76 -10.53 -29.83
CA VAL A 108 37.70 -9.54 -30.14
C VAL A 108 36.38 -10.29 -30.28
N VAL A 109 35.36 -9.89 -29.52
CA VAL A 109 34.02 -10.51 -29.52
C VAL A 109 32.95 -9.62 -30.14
N GLY A 110 33.23 -8.33 -30.28
CA GLY A 110 32.27 -7.36 -30.81
C GLY A 110 32.83 -5.94 -30.87
N TYR A 111 31.93 -4.98 -31.04
CA TYR A 111 32.26 -3.56 -31.10
C TYR A 111 31.32 -2.75 -30.22
N LEU A 112 31.88 -1.81 -29.46
CA LEU A 112 31.15 -0.84 -28.65
C LEU A 112 31.21 0.51 -29.34
N SER A 113 30.06 1.14 -29.56
CA SER A 113 29.97 2.50 -30.07
C SER A 113 29.35 3.42 -29.02
N VAL A 114 30.10 4.45 -28.63
CA VAL A 114 29.62 5.57 -27.81
C VAL A 114 29.57 6.82 -28.67
N ARG A 115 28.45 7.54 -28.61
CA ARG A 115 28.15 8.66 -29.50
C ARG A 115 27.73 9.86 -28.69
N VAL A 116 28.34 10.98 -28.99
CA VAL A 116 28.01 12.27 -28.42
C VAL A 116 27.53 13.22 -29.50
N LYS A 117 26.80 14.25 -29.08
CA LYS A 117 26.39 15.34 -29.96
C LYS A 117 27.64 16.10 -30.46
N PRO A 118 27.86 16.21 -31.78
CA PRO A 118 28.97 16.99 -32.33
C PRO A 118 28.67 18.49 -32.28
N GLU A 119 29.74 19.29 -32.28
CA GLU A 119 29.62 20.73 -32.48
C GLU A 119 29.15 21.06 -33.91
N ARG A 120 28.39 22.15 -34.05
CA ARG A 120 27.78 22.56 -35.33
C ARG A 120 28.81 22.87 -36.41
N ASP A 121 29.94 23.45 -36.06
CA ASP A 121 31.05 23.70 -36.99
C ASP A 121 31.65 22.41 -37.55
N ALA A 122 31.83 21.40 -36.69
CA ALA A 122 32.33 20.10 -37.11
C ALA A 122 31.37 19.39 -38.08
N VAL A 123 30.05 19.52 -37.85
CA VAL A 123 29.02 19.00 -38.76
C VAL A 123 29.12 19.64 -40.14
N ARG A 124 29.17 20.99 -40.21
CA ARG A 124 29.31 21.72 -41.49
C ARG A 124 30.56 21.29 -42.26
N ALA A 125 31.69 21.17 -41.56
CA ALA A 125 32.94 20.74 -42.17
C ALA A 125 32.88 19.29 -42.69
N ALA A 126 32.26 18.39 -41.92
CA ALA A 126 32.07 16.99 -42.31
C ALA A 126 31.13 16.84 -43.51
N GLU A 127 30.03 17.60 -43.56
CA GLU A 127 29.07 17.55 -44.67
C GLU A 127 29.69 18.06 -45.99
N ALA A 128 30.45 19.16 -45.94
CA ALA A 128 31.19 19.66 -47.09
C ALA A 128 32.27 18.67 -47.57
N LEU A 129 32.91 17.95 -46.65
CA LEU A 129 33.86 16.88 -46.98
C LEU A 129 33.15 15.70 -47.64
N TYR A 130 32.10 15.18 -47.02
CA TYR A 130 31.39 13.98 -47.50
C TYR A 130 30.72 14.23 -48.86
N THR A 131 30.27 15.45 -49.12
CA THR A 131 29.79 15.85 -50.45
C THR A 131 30.90 15.84 -51.50
N ARG A 132 32.11 16.33 -51.18
CA ARG A 132 33.29 16.22 -52.07
C ARG A 132 33.72 14.78 -52.33
N ILE A 133 33.63 13.91 -51.32
CA ILE A 133 33.93 12.47 -51.48
C ILE A 133 32.90 11.80 -52.41
N ARG A 134 31.60 12.05 -52.21
CA ARG A 134 30.53 11.48 -53.04
C ARG A 134 30.58 11.93 -54.51
N THR A 135 30.92 13.19 -54.75
CA THR A 135 31.00 13.77 -56.10
C THR A 135 32.30 13.42 -56.85
N GLY A 136 33.20 12.65 -56.24
CA GLY A 136 34.47 12.25 -56.86
C GLY A 136 35.54 13.36 -56.89
N ALA A 137 35.27 14.52 -56.30
CA ALA A 137 36.20 15.65 -56.17
C ALA A 137 37.27 15.45 -55.07
N SER A 138 37.43 14.22 -54.58
CA SER A 138 38.29 13.85 -53.44
C SER A 138 39.64 13.26 -53.83
N ARG A 139 40.07 13.32 -55.11
CA ARG A 139 41.37 12.74 -55.55
C ARG A 139 42.58 13.18 -54.73
N ALA A 140 42.51 14.34 -54.07
CA ALA A 140 43.54 14.93 -53.21
C ALA A 140 43.47 14.52 -51.72
N PHE A 141 42.48 13.73 -51.29
CA PHE A 141 42.29 13.34 -49.88
C PHE A 141 41.77 11.90 -49.71
N ARG A 142 42.18 11.22 -48.64
CA ARG A 142 41.67 9.90 -48.23
C ARG A 142 41.32 9.94 -46.74
N LEU A 143 40.37 9.12 -46.29
CA LEU A 143 40.14 8.87 -44.87
C LEU A 143 41.07 7.76 -44.38
N HIS A 144 41.78 8.00 -43.28
CA HIS A 144 42.62 7.00 -42.64
C HIS A 144 42.46 7.09 -41.12
N ARG A 145 41.86 6.08 -40.50
CA ARG A 145 41.58 6.01 -39.06
C ARG A 145 40.75 7.20 -38.55
N GLY A 146 39.71 7.55 -39.29
CA GLY A 146 38.76 8.61 -38.93
C GLY A 146 39.23 10.04 -39.26
N VAL A 147 40.50 10.23 -39.64
CA VAL A 147 41.07 11.53 -40.00
C VAL A 147 41.29 11.69 -41.51
N ILE A 148 41.21 12.94 -41.97
CA ILE A 148 41.44 13.30 -43.36
C ILE A 148 42.94 13.38 -43.62
N VAL A 149 43.42 12.63 -44.60
CA VAL A 149 44.82 12.64 -45.03
C VAL A 149 44.94 13.14 -46.47
N ARG A 150 45.89 14.05 -46.74
CA ARG A 150 46.20 14.48 -48.11
C ARG A 150 46.81 13.33 -48.90
N THR A 151 46.44 13.21 -50.18
CA THR A 151 47.07 12.29 -51.15
C THR A 151 48.05 13.09 -52.03
N GLY A 152 49.06 12.43 -52.61
CA GLY A 152 50.13 13.08 -53.39
C GLY A 152 51.45 13.25 -52.63
N VAL A 153 52.41 14.00 -53.20
CA VAL A 153 53.77 14.21 -52.61
C VAL A 153 53.72 14.87 -51.22
N PRO A 154 52.93 15.94 -50.97
CA PRO A 154 52.78 16.50 -49.63
C PRO A 154 52.16 15.49 -48.64
N GLY A 155 51.27 14.64 -49.13
CA GLY A 155 50.67 13.54 -48.36
C GLY A 155 51.68 12.45 -47.98
N ARG A 156 52.61 12.10 -48.89
CA ARG A 156 53.69 11.14 -48.63
C ARG A 156 54.69 11.69 -47.61
N VAL A 157 55.06 12.96 -47.70
CA VAL A 157 55.91 13.62 -46.68
C VAL A 157 55.20 13.66 -45.32
N GLN A 158 53.92 14.02 -45.28
CA GLN A 158 53.14 13.99 -44.04
C GLN A 158 52.98 12.56 -43.49
N SER A 159 52.91 11.53 -44.36
CA SER A 159 52.78 10.13 -43.93
C SER A 159 54.01 9.62 -43.18
N LEU A 160 55.21 10.12 -43.48
CA LEU A 160 56.43 9.81 -42.73
C LEU A 160 56.34 10.24 -41.26
N MET A 161 55.68 11.37 -40.97
CA MET A 161 55.47 11.83 -39.59
C MET A 161 54.45 10.99 -38.81
N ARG A 162 53.61 10.20 -39.50
CA ARG A 162 52.58 9.33 -38.91
C ARG A 162 53.05 7.89 -38.66
N LEU A 163 54.26 7.55 -39.10
CA LEU A 163 54.86 6.26 -38.79
C LEU A 163 55.07 6.13 -37.26
N PRO A 164 54.99 4.92 -36.69
CA PRO A 164 55.30 4.69 -35.29
C PRO A 164 56.67 5.28 -34.93
N VAL A 165 56.80 5.82 -33.72
CA VAL A 165 58.05 6.46 -33.26
C VAL A 165 59.26 5.53 -33.44
N ALA A 166 59.10 4.23 -33.19
CA ALA A 166 60.14 3.23 -33.47
C ALA A 166 60.56 3.16 -34.94
N THR A 167 59.60 3.24 -35.87
CA THR A 167 59.88 3.16 -37.32
C THR A 167 60.53 4.44 -37.80
N ARG A 168 60.08 5.60 -37.31
CA ARG A 168 60.71 6.90 -37.60
C ARG A 168 62.14 6.96 -37.07
N ALA A 169 62.34 6.50 -35.84
CA ALA A 169 63.67 6.38 -35.25
C ALA A 169 64.56 5.41 -36.04
N ALA A 170 64.04 4.25 -36.45
CA ALA A 170 64.79 3.29 -37.27
C ALA A 170 65.30 3.92 -38.57
N VAL A 171 64.42 4.66 -39.27
CA VAL A 171 64.80 5.39 -40.48
C VAL A 171 65.84 6.46 -40.17
N GLY A 172 65.67 7.25 -39.11
CA GLY A 172 66.64 8.26 -38.68
C GLY A 172 68.02 7.67 -38.38
N TYR A 173 68.08 6.59 -37.59
CA TYR A 173 69.32 5.89 -37.26
C TYR A 173 69.93 5.14 -38.45
N ALA A 174 69.15 4.78 -39.47
CA ALA A 174 69.66 4.17 -40.69
C ALA A 174 70.26 5.20 -41.68
N ILE A 175 69.78 6.45 -41.66
CA ILE A 175 70.29 7.52 -42.54
C ILE A 175 71.75 7.85 -42.21
N THR A 176 72.13 7.89 -40.93
CA THR A 176 73.49 8.27 -40.52
C THR A 176 74.59 7.36 -41.07
N PRO A 177 74.54 6.01 -40.89
CA PRO A 177 75.52 5.12 -41.50
C PRO A 177 75.40 5.10 -43.03
N LEU A 178 74.19 5.21 -43.59
CA LEU A 178 74.00 5.24 -45.05
C LEU A 178 74.64 6.49 -45.69
N ALA A 179 74.47 7.66 -45.08
CA ALA A 179 75.09 8.92 -45.52
C ALA A 179 76.61 8.84 -45.40
N LEU A 180 77.13 8.24 -44.32
CA LEU A 180 78.57 8.01 -44.15
C LEU A 180 79.11 7.08 -45.26
N LEU A 181 78.39 6.00 -45.58
CA LEU A 181 78.73 5.08 -46.66
C LEU A 181 78.80 5.78 -48.02
N LEU A 182 77.75 6.55 -48.37
CA LEU A 182 77.64 7.23 -49.65
C LEU A 182 78.70 8.33 -49.82
N THR A 183 78.93 9.14 -48.78
CA THR A 183 79.96 10.19 -48.80
C THR A 183 81.37 9.61 -48.90
N GLY A 184 81.65 8.51 -48.20
CA GLY A 184 82.94 7.82 -48.31
C GLY A 184 83.20 7.22 -49.69
N LEU A 185 82.20 6.59 -50.31
CA LEU A 185 82.32 6.07 -51.67
C LEU A 185 82.52 7.18 -52.72
N ALA A 186 81.82 8.31 -52.56
CA ALA A 186 81.94 9.46 -53.46
C ALA A 186 83.29 10.18 -53.33
N ALA A 187 83.83 10.31 -52.12
CA ALA A 187 85.06 11.07 -51.87
C ALA A 187 86.33 10.35 -52.39
N TRP A 188 86.35 9.01 -52.44
CA TRP A 188 87.52 8.24 -52.87
C TRP A 188 87.46 7.72 -54.31
N GLY A 189 86.33 7.82 -55.00
CA GLY A 189 86.18 7.36 -56.39
C GLY A 189 86.46 5.85 -56.60
N GLY A 190 86.55 5.07 -55.51
CA GLY A 190 87.00 3.67 -55.44
C GLY A 190 86.81 3.10 -54.02
N THR A 191 87.46 1.98 -53.68
CA THR A 191 87.33 1.37 -52.34
C THR A 191 87.97 2.25 -51.25
N PRO A 192 87.22 2.71 -50.23
CA PRO A 192 87.76 3.55 -49.16
C PRO A 192 88.83 2.83 -48.30
N PRO A 193 89.72 3.59 -47.62
CA PRO A 193 90.78 3.00 -46.80
C PRO A 193 90.24 2.29 -45.55
N ALA A 194 90.99 1.32 -45.00
CA ALA A 194 90.61 0.55 -43.81
C ALA A 194 90.02 1.35 -42.63
N PRO A 195 90.55 2.53 -42.21
CA PRO A 195 89.96 3.34 -41.16
C PRO A 195 88.53 3.81 -41.43
N PHE A 196 88.13 4.00 -42.69
CA PHE A 196 86.76 4.34 -43.04
C PHE A 196 85.80 3.19 -42.70
N TRP A 197 86.16 1.95 -43.04
CA TRP A 197 85.32 0.79 -42.75
C TRP A 197 85.19 0.53 -41.24
N MET A 198 86.23 0.81 -40.46
CA MET A 198 86.15 0.79 -38.99
C MET A 198 85.18 1.85 -38.46
N ALA A 199 85.28 3.10 -38.94
CA ALA A 199 84.38 4.18 -38.54
C ALA A 199 82.91 3.90 -38.95
N PHE A 200 82.69 3.34 -40.14
CA PHE A 200 81.38 2.90 -40.61
C PHE A 200 80.81 1.78 -39.74
N GLY A 201 81.63 0.78 -39.39
CA GLY A 201 81.25 -0.32 -38.49
C GLY A 201 80.81 0.18 -37.11
N VAL A 202 81.60 1.05 -36.48
CA VAL A 202 81.30 1.65 -35.18
C VAL A 202 80.01 2.50 -35.24
N THR A 203 79.88 3.35 -36.25
CA THR A 203 78.69 4.20 -36.44
C THR A 203 77.43 3.36 -36.63
N THR A 204 77.52 2.27 -37.41
CA THR A 204 76.40 1.35 -37.64
C THR A 204 76.02 0.61 -36.37
N ALA A 205 77.00 0.11 -35.60
CA ALA A 205 76.76 -0.57 -34.33
C ALA A 205 76.10 0.36 -33.30
N PHE A 206 76.60 1.60 -33.16
CA PHE A 206 76.03 2.60 -32.25
C PHE A 206 74.61 3.02 -32.67
N SER A 207 74.36 3.15 -33.98
CA SER A 207 73.04 3.47 -34.52
C SER A 207 72.03 2.33 -34.27
N LEU A 208 72.44 1.08 -34.47
CA LEU A 208 71.61 -0.11 -34.16
C LEU A 208 71.33 -0.24 -32.66
N LEU A 209 72.33 0.00 -31.81
CA LEU A 209 72.18 -0.02 -30.35
C LEU A 209 71.22 1.07 -29.87
N SER A 210 71.41 2.31 -30.35
CA SER A 210 70.56 3.45 -30.02
C SER A 210 69.11 3.22 -30.48
N TRP A 211 68.91 2.72 -31.70
CA TRP A 211 67.58 2.33 -32.19
C TRP A 211 66.92 1.27 -31.31
N ARG A 212 67.67 0.22 -30.93
CA ARG A 212 67.17 -0.87 -30.09
C ARG A 212 66.83 -0.39 -28.68
N MET A 213 67.63 0.48 -28.08
CA MET A 213 67.36 1.08 -26.77
C MET A 213 66.12 1.97 -26.83
N LEU A 214 66.03 2.89 -27.79
CA LEU A 214 64.89 3.79 -27.93
C LEU A 214 63.59 3.01 -28.20
N THR A 215 63.63 1.97 -29.03
CA THR A 215 62.47 1.11 -29.30
C THR A 215 61.99 0.39 -28.04
N ARG A 216 62.91 -0.07 -27.18
CA ARG A 216 62.56 -0.75 -25.92
C ARG A 216 62.07 0.21 -24.85
N GLN A 217 62.66 1.40 -24.75
CA GLN A 217 62.32 2.38 -23.72
C GLN A 217 61.04 3.16 -24.04
N LEU A 218 60.81 3.49 -25.31
CA LEU A 218 59.72 4.38 -25.73
C LEU A 218 58.61 3.65 -26.50
N ALA A 219 58.94 2.82 -27.49
CA ALA A 219 57.93 2.30 -28.42
C ALA A 219 57.12 1.10 -27.88
N ARG A 220 57.72 0.22 -27.07
CA ARG A 220 56.97 -0.87 -26.42
C ARG A 220 55.97 -0.33 -25.38
N PRO A 221 56.37 0.54 -24.43
CA PRO A 221 55.46 1.03 -23.38
C PRO A 221 54.31 1.86 -23.94
N ILE A 222 54.56 2.70 -24.95
CA ILE A 222 53.48 3.44 -25.64
C ILE A 222 52.48 2.47 -26.29
N ARG A 223 52.95 1.34 -26.83
CA ARG A 223 52.06 0.31 -27.39
C ARG A 223 51.23 -0.36 -26.30
N ASP A 224 51.85 -0.69 -25.17
CA ASP A 224 51.18 -1.31 -24.03
C ASP A 224 50.13 -0.38 -23.42
N MET A 225 50.47 0.91 -23.23
CA MET A 225 49.54 1.97 -22.81
C MET A 225 48.37 2.12 -23.78
N SER A 226 48.66 2.16 -25.09
CA SER A 226 47.62 2.27 -26.11
C SER A 226 46.70 1.04 -26.12
N GLY A 227 47.25 -0.16 -25.92
CA GLY A 227 46.48 -1.39 -25.83
C GLY A 227 45.58 -1.40 -24.58
N PHE A 228 46.13 -1.01 -23.43
CA PHE A 228 45.38 -0.88 -22.19
C PHE A 228 44.29 0.17 -22.27
N ALA A 229 44.59 1.36 -22.78
CA ALA A 229 43.59 2.43 -22.96
C ALA A 229 42.47 1.99 -23.92
N THR A 230 42.78 1.17 -24.94
CA THR A 230 41.77 0.61 -25.84
C THR A 230 40.88 -0.42 -25.14
N ARG A 231 41.46 -1.29 -24.31
CA ARG A 231 40.69 -2.24 -23.48
C ARG A 231 39.79 -1.51 -22.47
N LEU A 232 40.35 -0.51 -21.78
CA LEU A 232 39.62 0.36 -20.85
C LEU A 232 38.46 1.09 -21.55
N ALA A 233 38.69 1.64 -22.74
CA ALA A 233 37.64 2.28 -23.54
C ALA A 233 36.57 1.31 -24.07
N ALA A 234 36.89 0.02 -24.16
CA ALA A 234 35.95 -1.04 -24.52
C ALA A 234 35.13 -1.55 -23.32
N GLY A 235 35.39 -1.04 -22.11
CA GLY A 235 34.72 -1.47 -20.88
C GLY A 235 35.44 -2.60 -20.14
N ASP A 236 36.61 -3.06 -20.59
CA ASP A 236 37.37 -4.09 -19.89
C ASP A 236 38.20 -3.48 -18.75
N LEU A 237 37.71 -3.64 -17.52
CA LEU A 237 38.31 -3.19 -16.27
C LEU A 237 39.07 -4.30 -15.54
N THR A 238 39.23 -5.48 -16.17
CA THR A 238 39.97 -6.62 -15.61
C THR A 238 41.47 -6.55 -15.85
N ALA A 239 41.88 -5.76 -16.85
CA ALA A 239 43.27 -5.62 -17.24
C ALA A 239 44.10 -4.94 -16.13
N ASP A 240 45.34 -5.39 -15.93
CA ASP A 240 46.29 -4.68 -15.07
C ASP A 240 47.59 -4.39 -15.82
N LEU A 241 48.11 -3.19 -15.62
CA LEU A 241 49.42 -2.80 -16.13
C LEU A 241 50.43 -2.84 -14.99
N MET A 242 51.45 -3.68 -15.11
CA MET A 242 52.56 -3.66 -14.17
C MET A 242 53.37 -2.37 -14.32
N ILE A 243 53.46 -1.58 -13.26
CA ILE A 243 54.29 -0.37 -13.21
C ILE A 243 55.70 -0.80 -12.78
N ALA A 244 56.57 -1.07 -13.75
CA ALA A 244 57.96 -1.45 -13.50
C ALA A 244 58.95 -0.29 -13.71
N ARG A 245 58.47 0.96 -13.76
CA ARG A 245 59.22 2.15 -14.15
C ARG A 245 58.73 3.41 -13.41
N HIS A 246 59.64 4.36 -13.18
CA HIS A 246 59.43 5.59 -12.43
C HIS A 246 59.89 6.83 -13.22
N ASP A 247 59.57 6.86 -14.51
CA ASP A 247 59.82 7.99 -15.42
C ASP A 247 58.49 8.61 -15.87
N ASP A 248 58.52 9.64 -16.73
CA ASP A 248 57.30 10.29 -17.25
C ASP A 248 56.29 9.30 -17.85
N LEU A 249 56.78 8.18 -18.41
CA LEU A 249 55.93 7.10 -18.92
C LEU A 249 55.34 6.24 -17.79
N GLY A 250 56.10 6.02 -16.72
CA GLY A 250 55.61 5.46 -15.46
C GLY A 250 54.44 6.26 -14.88
N ASP A 251 54.54 7.58 -14.84
CA ASP A 251 53.48 8.46 -14.33
C ASP A 251 52.19 8.33 -15.15
N VAL A 252 52.31 8.24 -16.49
CA VAL A 252 51.15 8.00 -17.38
C VAL A 252 50.55 6.61 -17.15
N LEU A 253 51.37 5.56 -16.99
CA LEU A 253 50.87 4.22 -16.65
C LEU A 253 50.12 4.22 -15.31
N GLN A 254 50.66 4.92 -14.31
CA GLN A 254 50.02 5.06 -13.01
C GLN A 254 48.68 5.78 -13.12
N ALA A 255 48.62 6.89 -13.87
CA ALA A 255 47.37 7.62 -14.11
C ALA A 255 46.32 6.75 -14.82
N LEU A 256 46.73 5.93 -15.80
CA LEU A 256 45.83 4.98 -16.48
C LEU A 256 45.32 3.89 -15.53
N ASN A 257 46.19 3.33 -14.68
CA ASN A 257 45.79 2.37 -13.66
C ASN A 257 44.84 2.98 -12.62
N GLN A 258 45.07 4.22 -12.20
CA GLN A 258 44.17 4.94 -11.29
C GLN A 258 42.81 5.21 -11.93
N LEU A 259 42.78 5.60 -13.21
CA LEU A 259 41.54 5.77 -13.97
C LEU A 259 40.74 4.46 -14.04
N LYS A 260 41.40 3.34 -14.33
CA LYS A 260 40.79 2.01 -14.28
C LYS A 260 40.21 1.70 -12.90
N ALA A 261 41.00 1.89 -11.84
CA ALA A 261 40.58 1.60 -10.47
C ALA A 261 39.34 2.43 -10.07
N ASN A 262 39.33 3.73 -10.39
CA ASN A 262 38.19 4.61 -10.12
C ASN A 262 36.94 4.18 -10.90
N LEU A 263 37.08 3.84 -12.19
CA LEU A 263 35.96 3.35 -13.01
C LEU A 263 35.43 2.00 -12.49
N ALA A 264 36.32 1.09 -12.09
CA ALA A 264 35.93 -0.19 -11.52
C ALA A 264 35.15 -0.01 -10.22
N ALA A 265 35.61 0.87 -9.32
CA ALA A 265 34.90 1.18 -8.08
C ALA A 265 33.48 1.71 -8.36
N ILE A 266 33.33 2.68 -9.28
CA ILE A 266 32.02 3.21 -9.68
C ILE A 266 31.12 2.09 -10.25
N VAL A 267 31.65 1.22 -11.11
CA VAL A 267 30.90 0.11 -11.69
C VAL A 267 30.45 -0.89 -10.61
N TYR A 268 31.31 -1.24 -9.64
CA TYR A 268 30.93 -2.10 -8.52
C TYR A 268 29.83 -1.48 -7.65
N ASP A 269 29.97 -0.21 -7.29
CA ASP A 269 28.98 0.50 -6.47
C ASP A 269 27.63 0.57 -7.17
N VAL A 270 27.62 0.86 -8.48
CA VAL A 270 26.39 0.89 -9.27
C VAL A 270 25.75 -0.50 -9.37
N ARG A 271 26.54 -1.57 -9.62
CA ARG A 271 26.00 -2.95 -9.60
C ARG A 271 25.38 -3.32 -8.25
N ALA A 272 26.04 -2.97 -7.15
CA ALA A 272 25.52 -3.23 -5.82
C ALA A 272 24.20 -2.48 -5.57
N GLN A 273 24.09 -1.22 -6.01
CA GLN A 273 22.86 -0.44 -5.91
C GLN A 273 21.73 -0.99 -6.79
N ILE A 274 22.02 -1.49 -7.99
CA ILE A 274 21.03 -2.13 -8.87
C ILE A 274 20.45 -3.38 -8.22
N THR A 275 21.30 -4.25 -7.65
CA THR A 275 20.84 -5.43 -6.90
C THR A 275 19.96 -5.02 -5.72
N GLY A 276 20.36 -4.01 -4.96
CA GLY A 276 19.54 -3.47 -3.86
C GLY A 276 18.19 -2.91 -4.34
N MET A 277 18.15 -2.26 -5.52
CA MET A 277 16.91 -1.76 -6.11
C MET A 277 15.95 -2.90 -6.50
N LEU A 278 16.47 -3.99 -7.07
CA LEU A 278 15.68 -5.19 -7.40
C LEU A 278 15.12 -5.86 -6.15
N ASP A 279 15.92 -5.98 -5.09
CA ASP A 279 15.47 -6.57 -3.82
C ASP A 279 14.38 -5.71 -3.17
N ASN A 280 14.56 -4.38 -3.15
CA ASN A 280 13.54 -3.44 -2.66
C ASN A 280 12.25 -3.51 -3.48
N ALA A 281 12.34 -3.61 -4.81
CA ALA A 281 11.16 -3.73 -5.67
C ALA A 281 10.37 -5.02 -5.38
N ARG A 282 11.06 -6.14 -5.14
CA ARG A 282 10.45 -7.42 -4.73
C ARG A 282 9.80 -7.33 -3.36
N GLU A 283 10.46 -6.68 -2.40
CA GLU A 283 9.92 -6.47 -1.06
C GLU A 283 8.64 -5.62 -1.10
N ILE A 284 8.65 -4.51 -1.86
CA ILE A 284 7.45 -3.69 -2.08
C ILE A 284 6.35 -4.53 -2.73
N SER A 285 6.65 -5.28 -3.79
CA SER A 285 5.66 -6.13 -4.46
C SER A 285 5.05 -7.16 -3.51
N SER A 286 5.86 -7.80 -2.67
CA SER A 286 5.39 -8.78 -1.69
C SER A 286 4.53 -8.13 -0.60
N GLY A 287 4.97 -7.01 -0.04
CA GLY A 287 4.20 -6.26 0.95
C GLY A 287 2.88 -5.74 0.39
N ASN A 288 2.86 -5.40 -0.89
CA ASN A 288 1.66 -4.94 -1.57
C ASN A 288 0.63 -6.05 -1.79
N VAL A 289 1.06 -7.28 -2.03
CA VAL A 289 0.16 -8.46 -2.07
C VAL A 289 -0.48 -8.72 -0.70
N ASP A 290 0.27 -8.54 0.40
CA ASP A 290 -0.30 -8.66 1.75
C ASP A 290 -1.31 -7.54 2.04
N LEU A 291 -0.99 -6.30 1.67
CA LEU A 291 -1.89 -5.17 1.81
C LEU A 291 -3.18 -5.36 1.00
N ALA A 292 -3.09 -5.89 -0.23
CA ALA A 292 -4.24 -6.22 -1.07
C ALA A 292 -5.19 -7.18 -0.34
N ARG A 293 -4.64 -8.30 0.17
CA ARG A 293 -5.42 -9.32 0.90
C ARG A 293 -6.08 -8.73 2.15
N ARG A 294 -5.37 -7.91 2.91
CA ARG A 294 -5.93 -7.24 4.11
C ARG A 294 -7.05 -6.26 3.75
N THR A 295 -6.91 -5.56 2.62
CA THR A 295 -7.93 -4.64 2.12
C THR A 295 -9.19 -5.38 1.68
N GLU A 296 -9.05 -6.52 1.00
CA GLU A 296 -10.18 -7.40 0.63
C GLU A 296 -10.90 -7.97 1.87
N LEU A 297 -10.14 -8.46 2.86
CA LEU A 297 -10.72 -8.94 4.13
C LEU A 297 -11.46 -7.82 4.88
N GLN A 298 -10.86 -6.62 4.91
CA GLN A 298 -11.47 -5.45 5.53
C GLN A 298 -12.77 -5.04 4.83
N ALA A 299 -12.81 -5.09 3.49
CA ALA A 299 -14.03 -4.84 2.73
C ALA A 299 -15.14 -5.83 3.10
N ALA A 300 -14.83 -7.13 3.15
CA ALA A 300 -15.80 -8.15 3.54
C ALA A 300 -16.32 -7.94 4.98
N SER A 301 -15.45 -7.60 5.94
CA SER A 301 -15.87 -7.28 7.31
C SER A 301 -16.72 -6.01 7.40
N LEU A 302 -16.46 -5.01 6.55
CA LEU A 302 -17.28 -3.79 6.47
C LEU A 302 -18.66 -4.08 5.90
N GLU A 303 -18.79 -4.96 4.90
CA GLU A 303 -20.08 -5.39 4.38
C GLU A 303 -20.94 -6.09 5.45
N GLU A 304 -20.34 -7.01 6.20
CA GLU A 304 -21.03 -7.71 7.31
C GLU A 304 -21.44 -6.73 8.43
N THR A 305 -20.56 -5.78 8.76
CA THR A 305 -20.85 -4.73 9.74
C THR A 305 -22.00 -3.85 9.26
N ALA A 306 -21.99 -3.41 8.00
CA ALA A 306 -23.06 -2.61 7.42
C ALA A 306 -24.42 -3.32 7.44
N ALA A 307 -24.45 -4.60 7.06
CA ALA A 307 -25.67 -5.42 7.12
C ALA A 307 -26.20 -5.55 8.57
N THR A 308 -25.30 -5.75 9.53
CA THR A 308 -25.66 -5.81 10.95
C THR A 308 -26.20 -4.47 11.47
N MET A 309 -25.61 -3.36 11.02
CA MET A 309 -26.07 -2.01 11.37
C MET A 309 -27.45 -1.70 10.80
N GLU A 310 -27.76 -2.17 9.59
CA GLU A 310 -29.09 -2.02 8.98
C GLU A 310 -30.16 -2.82 9.75
N GLN A 311 -29.82 -4.05 10.16
CA GLN A 311 -30.68 -4.87 11.01
C GLN A 311 -30.90 -4.23 12.40
N LEU A 312 -29.86 -3.68 13.01
CA LEU A 312 -29.96 -2.96 14.28
C LEU A 312 -30.82 -1.71 14.15
N THR A 313 -30.65 -0.93 13.08
CA THR A 313 -31.48 0.26 12.78
C THR A 313 -32.95 -0.11 12.73
N THR A 314 -33.27 -1.19 12.01
CA THR A 314 -34.64 -1.70 11.86
C THR A 314 -35.22 -2.14 13.21
N THR A 315 -34.42 -2.83 14.03
CA THR A 315 -34.85 -3.36 15.33
C THR A 315 -35.08 -2.23 16.35
N VAL A 316 -34.20 -1.24 16.40
CA VAL A 316 -34.33 -0.08 17.29
C VAL A 316 -35.54 0.77 16.90
N GLN A 317 -35.80 0.96 15.60
CA GLN A 317 -37.01 1.64 15.12
C GLN A 317 -38.28 0.87 15.51
N ALA A 318 -38.28 -0.45 15.32
CA ALA A 318 -39.41 -1.30 15.71
C ALA A 318 -39.67 -1.24 17.24
N ASN A 319 -38.62 -1.17 18.06
CA ASN A 319 -38.74 -0.98 19.51
C ASN A 319 -39.33 0.38 19.87
N ALA A 320 -38.89 1.46 19.22
CA ALA A 320 -39.47 2.79 19.43
C ALA A 320 -40.96 2.80 19.11
N ASP A 321 -41.36 2.23 17.96
CA ASP A 321 -42.76 2.13 17.55
C ASP A 321 -43.59 1.24 18.50
N ALA A 322 -43.00 0.14 18.98
CA ALA A 322 -43.64 -0.75 19.95
C ALA A 322 -43.86 -0.05 21.31
N SER A 323 -42.90 0.75 21.77
CA SER A 323 -43.04 1.56 22.98
C SER A 323 -44.17 2.59 22.85
N VAL A 324 -44.31 3.25 21.70
CA VAL A 324 -45.44 4.17 21.45
C VAL A 324 -46.77 3.43 21.56
N ARG A 325 -46.91 2.27 20.92
CA ARG A 325 -48.14 1.46 21.01
C ARG A 325 -48.41 0.96 22.43
N ALA A 326 -47.37 0.55 23.16
CA ALA A 326 -47.49 0.10 24.55
C ALA A 326 -47.92 1.24 25.48
N LEU A 327 -47.45 2.47 25.24
CA LEU A 327 -47.85 3.65 25.99
C LEU A 327 -49.33 3.97 25.81
N ASP A 328 -49.85 3.85 24.59
CA ASP A 328 -51.28 4.05 24.33
C ASP A 328 -52.14 2.97 25.00
N LEU A 329 -51.71 1.71 24.98
CA LEU A 329 -52.39 0.63 25.71
C LEU A 329 -52.39 0.87 27.23
N ALA A 330 -51.28 1.39 27.77
CA ALA A 330 -51.19 1.75 29.18
C ALA A 330 -52.16 2.89 29.54
N LYS A 331 -52.29 3.91 28.68
CA LYS A 331 -53.29 4.98 28.87
C LYS A 331 -54.72 4.45 28.86
N ASP A 332 -55.04 3.52 27.94
CA ASP A 332 -56.36 2.89 27.88
C ASP A 332 -56.66 2.08 29.15
N ALA A 333 -55.68 1.31 29.63
CA ALA A 333 -55.80 0.57 30.89
C ALA A 333 -55.99 1.50 32.09
N GLN A 334 -55.29 2.64 32.11
CA GLN A 334 -55.42 3.66 33.15
C GLN A 334 -56.83 4.29 33.14
N ALA A 335 -57.34 4.62 31.96
CA ALA A 335 -58.71 5.11 31.79
C ALA A 335 -59.75 4.09 32.27
N ALA A 336 -59.56 2.81 31.95
CA ALA A 336 -60.44 1.73 32.40
C ALA A 336 -60.41 1.56 33.94
N ALA A 337 -59.23 1.62 34.56
CA ALA A 337 -59.09 1.57 36.02
C ALA A 337 -59.78 2.78 36.70
N ALA A 338 -59.65 3.97 36.13
CA ALA A 338 -60.34 5.17 36.62
C ALA A 338 -61.87 5.06 36.54
N VAL A 339 -62.40 4.48 35.45
CA VAL A 339 -63.84 4.18 35.31
C VAL A 339 -64.28 3.11 36.33
N GLY A 340 -63.49 2.05 36.51
CA GLY A 340 -63.75 1.00 37.51
C GLY A 340 -63.80 1.56 38.94
N GLY A 341 -62.88 2.46 39.28
CA GLY A 341 -62.90 3.18 40.56
C GLY A 341 -64.14 4.05 40.75
N LYS A 342 -64.60 4.76 39.71
CA LYS A 342 -65.86 5.54 39.77
C LYS A 342 -67.08 4.65 40.00
N ILE A 343 -67.17 3.50 39.31
CA ILE A 343 -68.27 2.53 39.49
C ILE A 343 -68.26 1.99 40.92
N ALA A 344 -67.09 1.58 41.44
CA ALA A 344 -66.97 1.11 42.81
C ALA A 344 -67.44 2.17 43.82
N GLY A 345 -67.05 3.44 43.64
CA GLY A 345 -67.52 4.55 44.47
C GLY A 345 -69.04 4.78 44.42
N GLN A 346 -69.67 4.60 43.26
CA GLN A 346 -71.13 4.66 43.14
C GLN A 346 -71.83 3.50 43.87
N VAL A 347 -71.26 2.30 43.82
CA VAL A 347 -71.76 1.15 44.58
C VAL A 347 -71.61 1.38 46.08
N GLU A 348 -70.49 1.94 46.54
CA GLU A 348 -70.26 2.31 47.94
C GLU A 348 -71.32 3.29 48.45
N GLN A 349 -71.60 4.34 47.67
CA GLN A 349 -72.66 5.31 47.98
C GLN A 349 -74.04 4.64 48.06
N THR A 350 -74.31 3.68 47.19
CA THR A 350 -75.57 2.92 47.18
C THR A 350 -75.68 2.04 48.43
N MET A 351 -74.61 1.35 48.83
CA MET A 351 -74.57 0.52 50.04
C MET A 351 -74.74 1.35 51.31
N ALA A 352 -74.14 2.54 51.37
CA ALA A 352 -74.36 3.49 52.46
C ALA A 352 -75.84 3.92 52.54
N GLY A 353 -76.46 4.19 51.39
CA GLY A 353 -77.89 4.47 51.28
C GLY A 353 -78.78 3.32 51.78
N ILE A 354 -78.47 2.08 51.38
CA ILE A 354 -79.18 0.87 51.83
C ILE A 354 -79.03 0.68 53.34
N THR A 355 -77.82 0.85 53.88
CA THR A 355 -77.55 0.78 55.33
C THR A 355 -78.43 1.77 56.09
N ALA A 356 -78.51 3.00 55.62
CA ALA A 356 -79.33 4.04 56.22
C ALA A 356 -80.84 3.75 56.11
N ALA A 357 -81.29 3.09 55.03
CA ALA A 357 -82.66 2.64 54.87
C ALA A 357 -82.99 1.47 55.82
N SER A 358 -82.12 0.46 55.91
CA SER A 358 -82.26 -0.69 56.83
C SER A 358 -82.32 -0.24 58.28
N LYS A 359 -81.49 0.73 58.70
CA LYS A 359 -81.56 1.28 60.06
C LYS A 359 -82.91 1.94 60.36
N ARG A 360 -83.44 2.73 59.41
CA ARG A 360 -84.79 3.32 59.54
C ARG A 360 -85.87 2.26 59.65
N ILE A 361 -85.79 1.18 58.87
CA ILE A 361 -86.76 0.07 58.98
C ILE A 361 -86.65 -0.59 60.36
N ALA A 362 -85.43 -0.85 60.85
CA ALA A 362 -85.22 -1.41 62.19
C ALA A 362 -85.86 -0.52 63.28
N ASP A 363 -85.65 0.80 63.22
CA ASP A 363 -86.27 1.75 64.15
C ASP A 363 -87.80 1.71 64.09
N ILE A 364 -88.39 1.70 62.88
CA ILE A 364 -89.85 1.60 62.67
C ILE A 364 -90.40 0.28 63.23
N THR A 365 -89.74 -0.85 62.95
CA THR A 365 -90.17 -2.16 63.45
C THR A 365 -90.11 -2.24 64.98
N GLY A 366 -89.13 -1.58 65.60
CA GLY A 366 -89.06 -1.44 67.06
C GLY A 366 -90.23 -0.63 67.64
N VAL A 367 -90.67 0.43 66.96
CA VAL A 367 -91.88 1.17 67.34
C VAL A 367 -93.14 0.29 67.18
N ILE A 368 -93.26 -0.47 66.10
CA ILE A 368 -94.40 -1.38 65.87
C ILE A 368 -94.47 -2.48 66.94
N ASP A 369 -93.33 -3.08 67.31
CA ASP A 369 -93.26 -4.05 68.41
C ASP A 369 -93.68 -3.42 69.75
N GLY A 370 -93.24 -2.18 70.01
CA GLY A 370 -93.70 -1.39 71.17
C GLY A 370 -95.22 -1.15 71.18
N ILE A 371 -95.80 -0.78 70.03
CA ILE A 371 -97.26 -0.61 69.88
C ILE A 371 -97.98 -1.95 70.09
N ALA A 372 -97.46 -3.04 69.53
CA ALA A 372 -98.03 -4.38 69.69
C ALA A 372 -98.00 -4.82 71.17
N PHE A 373 -96.91 -4.56 71.89
CA PHE A 373 -96.80 -4.83 73.32
C PHE A 373 -97.82 -4.02 74.14
N GLN A 374 -97.91 -2.71 73.90
CA GLN A 374 -98.90 -1.85 74.56
C GLN A 374 -100.34 -2.33 74.28
N THR A 375 -100.64 -2.68 73.03
CA THR A 375 -101.95 -3.20 72.61
C THR A 375 -102.27 -4.53 73.28
N ASN A 376 -101.29 -5.42 73.44
CA ASN A 376 -101.43 -6.69 74.16
C ASN A 376 -101.71 -6.48 75.66
N ILE A 377 -101.08 -5.49 76.31
CA ILE A 377 -101.37 -5.13 77.71
C ILE A 377 -102.76 -4.49 77.86
N LEU A 378 -103.12 -3.57 76.96
CA LEU A 378 -104.46 -2.95 76.92
C LEU A 378 -105.55 -4.01 76.73
N ALA A 379 -105.35 -4.94 75.81
CA ALA A 379 -106.27 -6.04 75.54
C ALA A 379 -106.37 -7.02 76.73
N LEU A 380 -105.26 -7.30 77.42
CA LEU A 380 -105.27 -8.07 78.66
C LEU A 380 -106.08 -7.37 79.78
N ASN A 381 -105.84 -6.07 79.99
CA ASN A 381 -106.57 -5.28 80.97
C ASN A 381 -108.07 -5.24 80.64
N ALA A 382 -108.43 -5.08 79.36
CA ALA A 382 -109.81 -5.12 78.88
C ALA A 382 -110.45 -6.50 79.08
N ALA A 383 -109.73 -7.60 78.82
CA ALA A 383 -110.22 -8.95 79.05
C ALA A 383 -110.46 -9.24 80.54
N VAL A 384 -109.60 -8.72 81.43
CA VAL A 384 -109.76 -8.81 82.89
C VAL A 384 -110.98 -8.03 83.35
N GLU A 385 -111.17 -6.80 82.89
CA GLU A 385 -112.33 -5.97 83.26
C GLU A 385 -113.64 -6.56 82.70
N ALA A 386 -113.60 -7.12 81.48
CA ALA A 386 -114.73 -7.85 80.91
C ALA A 386 -115.09 -9.12 81.70
N ALA A 387 -114.10 -9.86 82.22
CA ALA A 387 -114.33 -10.99 83.13
C ALA A 387 -114.92 -10.54 84.49
N ARG A 388 -114.55 -9.34 84.95
CA ARG A 388 -115.05 -8.72 86.19
C ARG A 388 -116.52 -8.31 86.09
N ALA A 389 -117.00 -7.98 84.89
CA ALA A 389 -118.39 -7.60 84.60
C ALA A 389 -119.37 -8.79 84.43
N GLY A 390 -118.91 -10.04 84.54
CA GLY A 390 -119.77 -11.24 84.49
C GLY A 390 -120.43 -11.47 83.12
N GLU A 391 -121.70 -11.90 83.10
CA GLU A 391 -122.44 -12.25 81.86
C GLU A 391 -122.59 -11.06 80.88
N ALA A 392 -122.59 -9.81 81.37
CA ALA A 392 -122.68 -8.61 80.52
C ALA A 392 -121.38 -8.28 79.74
N GLY A 393 -120.23 -8.77 80.22
CA GLY A 393 -118.91 -8.54 79.61
C GLY A 393 -118.47 -9.59 78.60
N ARG A 394 -119.26 -10.65 78.37
CA ARG A 394 -118.86 -11.84 77.62
C ARG A 394 -118.48 -11.56 76.16
N SER A 395 -119.20 -10.68 75.46
CA SER A 395 -118.87 -10.25 74.09
C SER A 395 -117.61 -9.38 74.03
N PHE A 396 -117.40 -8.51 75.02
CA PHE A 396 -116.19 -7.68 75.16
C PHE A 396 -114.94 -8.53 75.46
N ALA A 397 -115.08 -9.60 76.26
CA ALA A 397 -113.99 -10.52 76.55
C ALA A 397 -113.49 -11.25 75.28
N VAL A 398 -114.40 -11.63 74.38
CA VAL A 398 -114.04 -12.25 73.08
C VAL A 398 -113.30 -11.26 72.17
N VAL A 399 -113.79 -10.02 72.06
CA VAL A 399 -113.11 -8.97 71.28
C VAL A 399 -111.74 -8.65 71.87
N ALA A 400 -111.62 -8.54 73.19
CA ALA A 400 -110.33 -8.35 73.87
C ALA A 400 -109.37 -9.51 73.63
N GLY A 401 -109.86 -10.76 73.59
CA GLY A 401 -109.09 -11.94 73.21
C GLY A 401 -108.57 -11.89 71.76
N GLU A 402 -109.42 -11.46 70.82
CA GLU A 402 -109.06 -11.33 69.40
C GLU A 402 -108.03 -10.20 69.17
N VAL A 403 -108.22 -9.04 69.81
CA VAL A 403 -107.26 -7.93 69.79
C VAL A 403 -105.92 -8.35 70.39
N ARG A 404 -105.94 -9.15 71.47
CA ARG A 404 -104.74 -9.70 72.08
C ARG A 404 -104.01 -10.66 71.13
N MET A 405 -104.72 -11.57 70.47
CA MET A 405 -104.13 -12.46 69.47
C MET A 405 -103.55 -11.69 68.29
N LEU A 406 -104.24 -10.65 67.80
CA LEU A 406 -103.73 -9.80 66.73
C LEU A 406 -102.46 -9.04 67.14
N ALA A 407 -102.42 -8.51 68.38
CA ALA A 407 -101.25 -7.86 68.94
C ALA A 407 -100.06 -8.82 69.07
N GLN A 408 -100.28 -10.05 69.54
CA GLN A 408 -99.25 -11.10 69.58
C GLN A 408 -98.74 -11.46 68.18
N ARG A 409 -99.64 -11.55 67.19
CA ARG A 409 -99.28 -11.82 65.79
C ARG A 409 -98.48 -10.66 65.18
N CYS A 410 -98.85 -9.42 65.49
CA CYS A 410 -98.12 -8.22 65.08
C CYS A 410 -96.71 -8.16 65.68
N ALA A 411 -96.55 -8.49 66.96
CA ALA A 411 -95.24 -8.59 67.60
C ALA A 411 -94.37 -9.69 66.97
N ALA A 412 -94.95 -10.86 66.67
CA ALA A 412 -94.24 -11.94 65.99
C ALA A 412 -93.75 -11.52 64.59
N SER A 413 -94.63 -10.90 63.78
CA SER A 413 -94.25 -10.39 62.46
C SER A 413 -93.20 -9.26 62.54
N SER A 414 -93.32 -8.33 63.49
CA SER A 414 -92.29 -7.29 63.71
C SER A 414 -90.93 -7.88 64.06
N LYS A 415 -90.92 -8.96 64.84
CA LYS A 415 -89.70 -9.69 65.20
C LYS A 415 -89.08 -10.40 64.00
N GLU A 416 -89.89 -11.02 63.13
CA GLU A 416 -89.42 -11.61 61.87
C GLU A 416 -88.83 -10.55 60.93
N ILE A 417 -89.50 -9.40 60.75
CA ILE A 417 -88.97 -8.30 59.94
C ILE A 417 -87.64 -7.80 60.52
N LYS A 418 -87.55 -7.64 61.84
CA LYS A 418 -86.31 -7.24 62.52
C LYS A 418 -85.16 -8.20 62.22
N THR A 419 -85.40 -9.52 62.29
CA THR A 419 -84.39 -10.53 61.95
C THR A 419 -83.93 -10.43 60.49
N VAL A 420 -84.85 -10.24 59.54
CA VAL A 420 -84.52 -10.08 58.11
C VAL A 420 -83.73 -8.79 57.87
N VAL A 421 -84.08 -7.70 58.55
CA VAL A 421 -83.38 -6.41 58.46
C VAL A 421 -81.97 -6.47 59.05
N GLU A 422 -81.80 -7.15 60.19
CA GLU A 422 -80.47 -7.41 60.79
C GLU A 422 -79.59 -8.28 59.88
N ALA A 423 -80.16 -9.31 59.26
CA ALA A 423 -79.47 -10.14 58.27
C ALA A 423 -79.06 -9.30 57.03
N SER A 424 -79.99 -8.50 56.49
CA SER A 424 -79.72 -7.62 55.34
C SER A 424 -78.66 -6.56 55.65
N ALA A 425 -78.66 -6.00 56.86
CA ALA A 425 -77.65 -5.05 57.31
C ALA A 425 -76.25 -5.70 57.38
N THR A 426 -76.19 -6.96 57.80
CA THR A 426 -74.93 -7.73 57.83
C THR A 426 -74.40 -8.00 56.42
N GLU A 427 -75.27 -8.39 55.47
CA GLU A 427 -74.86 -8.59 54.06
C GLU A 427 -74.41 -7.29 53.40
N VAL A 428 -75.09 -6.17 53.66
CA VAL A 428 -74.69 -4.86 53.13
C VAL A 428 -73.36 -4.39 53.72
N ALA A 429 -73.09 -4.69 55.00
CA ALA A 429 -71.80 -4.39 55.61
C ALA A 429 -70.65 -5.18 54.93
N LEU A 430 -70.85 -6.47 54.68
CA LEU A 430 -69.92 -7.30 53.91
C LEU A 430 -69.74 -6.77 52.47
N GLY A 431 -70.83 -6.37 51.82
CA GLY A 431 -70.80 -5.75 50.49
C GLY A 431 -70.01 -4.43 50.48
N THR A 432 -70.17 -3.60 51.51
CA THR A 432 -69.44 -2.33 51.67
C THR A 432 -67.93 -2.60 51.82
N GLU A 433 -67.55 -3.60 52.61
CA GLU A 433 -66.14 -4.00 52.75
C GLU A 433 -65.54 -4.50 51.44
N LEU A 434 -66.25 -5.34 50.69
CA LEU A 434 -65.84 -5.83 49.37
C LEU A 434 -65.64 -4.69 48.37
N VAL A 435 -66.53 -3.71 48.36
CA VAL A 435 -66.42 -2.52 47.50
C VAL A 435 -65.24 -1.65 47.92
N ALA A 436 -65.04 -1.40 49.21
CA ALA A 436 -63.88 -0.65 49.70
C ALA A 436 -62.55 -1.32 49.33
N ARG A 437 -62.46 -2.65 49.45
CA ARG A 437 -61.32 -3.42 48.95
C ARG A 437 -61.14 -3.29 47.44
N THR A 438 -62.23 -3.32 46.68
CA THR A 438 -62.20 -3.15 45.22
C THR A 438 -61.69 -1.76 44.83
N THR A 439 -62.18 -0.70 45.47
CA THR A 439 -61.70 0.68 45.26
C THR A 439 -60.21 0.82 45.57
N SER A 440 -59.76 0.25 46.68
CA SER A 440 -58.32 0.22 47.03
C SER A 440 -57.49 -0.51 45.97
N GLN A 441 -57.97 -1.65 45.49
CA GLN A 441 -57.28 -2.44 44.45
C GLN A 441 -57.21 -1.69 43.11
N MET A 442 -58.25 -0.94 42.73
CA MET A 442 -58.23 -0.10 41.52
C MET A 442 -57.17 0.99 41.62
N ARG A 443 -56.95 1.58 42.80
CA ARG A 443 -55.87 2.56 43.03
C ARG A 443 -54.48 1.93 42.87
N VAL A 444 -54.29 0.70 43.34
CA VAL A 444 -53.04 -0.05 43.16
C VAL A 444 -52.79 -0.35 41.68
N ILE A 445 -53.83 -0.70 40.92
CA ILE A 445 -53.72 -0.91 39.47
C ILE A 445 -53.32 0.38 38.76
N ASP A 446 -53.96 1.51 39.08
CA ASP A 446 -53.61 2.82 38.51
C ASP A 446 -52.13 3.19 38.76
N GLU A 447 -51.65 3.00 39.99
CA GLU A 447 -50.24 3.24 40.34
C GLU A 447 -49.28 2.31 39.58
N ALA A 448 -49.63 1.02 39.44
CA ALA A 448 -48.83 0.05 38.69
C ALA A 448 -48.78 0.38 37.19
N VAL A 449 -49.90 0.75 36.58
CA VAL A 449 -49.98 1.14 35.15
C VAL A 449 -49.24 2.45 34.90
N SER A 450 -49.30 3.40 35.84
CA SER A 450 -48.51 4.63 35.79
C SER A 450 -47.00 4.35 35.80
N ARG A 451 -46.53 3.45 36.68
CA ARG A 451 -45.12 3.00 36.68
C ARG A 451 -44.72 2.32 35.37
N VAL A 452 -45.57 1.47 34.81
CA VAL A 452 -45.32 0.84 33.50
C VAL A 452 -45.20 1.90 32.40
N SER A 453 -46.08 2.90 32.40
CA SER A 453 -46.03 4.01 31.43
C SER A 453 -44.71 4.78 31.51
N SER A 454 -44.21 5.04 32.72
CA SER A 454 -42.91 5.68 32.91
C SER A 454 -41.76 4.87 32.31
N ILE A 455 -41.73 3.55 32.55
CA ILE A 455 -40.69 2.67 32.00
C ILE A 455 -40.74 2.66 30.47
N ILE A 456 -41.94 2.64 29.88
CA ILE A 456 -42.11 2.67 28.43
C ILE A 456 -41.57 3.97 27.82
N VAL A 457 -41.78 5.11 28.49
CA VAL A 457 -41.20 6.39 28.07
C VAL A 457 -39.68 6.34 28.13
N ASP A 458 -39.08 5.78 29.18
CA ASP A 458 -37.63 5.62 29.29
C ASP A 458 -37.07 4.73 28.18
N VAL A 459 -37.75 3.63 27.85
CA VAL A 459 -37.36 2.74 26.73
C VAL A 459 -37.47 3.45 25.38
N ALA A 460 -38.52 4.26 25.15
CA ALA A 460 -38.67 5.04 23.94
C ALA A 460 -37.53 6.07 23.77
N ASN A 461 -37.18 6.77 24.85
CA ASN A 461 -36.07 7.72 24.88
C ASN A 461 -34.73 7.03 24.60
N ALA A 462 -34.46 5.91 25.28
CA ALA A 462 -33.24 5.12 25.05
C ALA A 462 -33.15 4.58 23.62
N SER A 463 -34.28 4.15 23.05
CA SER A 463 -34.34 3.69 21.65
C SER A 463 -34.03 4.83 20.67
N SER A 464 -34.54 6.04 20.94
CA SER A 464 -34.23 7.22 20.12
C SER A 464 -32.74 7.61 20.20
N GLU A 465 -32.12 7.49 21.37
CA GLU A 465 -30.69 7.74 21.55
C GLU A 465 -29.83 6.67 20.85
N GLN A 466 -30.21 5.40 20.95
CA GLN A 466 -29.58 4.30 20.20
C GLN A 466 -29.67 4.52 18.69
N ALA A 467 -30.80 4.99 18.17
CA ALA A 467 -30.95 5.29 16.75
C ALA A 467 -29.99 6.39 16.28
N GLU A 468 -29.78 7.42 17.10
CA GLU A 468 -28.77 8.46 16.83
C GLU A 468 -27.34 7.89 16.89
N GLY A 469 -27.01 7.08 17.89
CA GLY A 469 -25.70 6.42 17.97
C GLY A 469 -25.43 5.51 16.77
N ILE A 470 -26.44 4.78 16.30
CA ILE A 470 -26.38 3.95 15.10
C ILE A 470 -26.13 4.79 13.84
N ARG A 471 -26.76 5.97 13.71
CA ARG A 471 -26.48 6.89 12.58
C ARG A 471 -25.01 7.31 12.55
N GLN A 472 -24.41 7.61 13.69
CA GLN A 472 -22.99 8.00 13.78
C GLN A 472 -22.07 6.83 13.40
N VAL A 473 -22.38 5.62 13.86
CA VAL A 473 -21.63 4.42 13.47
C VAL A 473 -21.75 4.16 11.97
N ASN A 474 -22.93 4.32 11.37
CA ASN A 474 -23.10 4.18 9.91
C ASN A 474 -22.24 5.18 9.11
N GLN A 475 -22.13 6.43 9.59
CA GLN A 475 -21.22 7.41 8.97
C GLN A 475 -19.75 6.97 9.08
N ALA A 476 -19.34 6.42 10.23
CA ALA A 476 -17.99 5.89 10.40
C ALA A 476 -17.71 4.69 9.50
N VAL A 477 -18.66 3.76 9.34
CA VAL A 477 -18.56 2.63 8.41
C VAL A 477 -18.43 3.12 6.97
N SER A 478 -19.21 4.11 6.56
CA SER A 478 -19.09 4.72 5.22
C SER A 478 -17.72 5.38 4.99
N HIS A 479 -17.16 6.03 6.01
CA HIS A 479 -15.80 6.58 5.92
C HIS A 479 -14.73 5.48 5.79
N LEU A 480 -14.87 4.39 6.55
CA LEU A 480 -13.98 3.24 6.46
C LEU A 480 -14.08 2.53 5.09
N ASP A 481 -15.26 2.44 4.50
CA ASP A 481 -15.44 1.93 3.13
C ASP A 481 -14.68 2.79 2.12
N GLY A 482 -14.83 4.12 2.18
CA GLY A 482 -14.08 5.05 1.33
C GLY A 482 -12.56 4.90 1.48
N ALA A 483 -12.06 4.76 2.71
CA ALA A 483 -10.64 4.51 2.97
C ALA A 483 -10.18 3.13 2.45
N THR A 484 -11.02 2.11 2.53
CA THR A 484 -10.75 0.76 2.01
C THR A 484 -10.64 0.77 0.49
N GLN A 485 -11.52 1.49 -0.21
CA GLN A 485 -11.43 1.68 -1.66
C GLN A 485 -10.18 2.47 -2.05
N GLN A 486 -9.80 3.50 -1.28
CA GLN A 486 -8.56 4.23 -1.52
C GLN A 486 -7.32 3.34 -1.32
N ASN A 487 -7.33 2.46 -0.32
CA ASN A 487 -6.26 1.49 -0.13
C ASN A 487 -6.14 0.53 -1.32
N ALA A 488 -7.26 0.08 -1.89
CA ALA A 488 -7.24 -0.76 -3.10
C ALA A 488 -6.57 -0.02 -4.28
N ALA A 489 -6.90 1.26 -4.49
CA ALA A 489 -6.25 2.08 -5.52
C ALA A 489 -4.75 2.29 -5.25
N LEU A 490 -4.37 2.50 -3.99
CA LEU A 490 -2.96 2.62 -3.58
C LEU A 490 -2.18 1.33 -3.82
N VAL A 491 -2.81 0.18 -3.59
CA VAL A 491 -2.24 -1.14 -3.88
C VAL A 491 -1.93 -1.26 -5.37
N GLU A 492 -2.87 -0.92 -6.26
CA GLU A 492 -2.60 -0.95 -7.70
C GLU A 492 -1.46 -0.01 -8.11
N GLN A 493 -1.45 1.22 -7.56
CA GLN A 493 -0.40 2.20 -7.84
C GLN A 493 0.98 1.74 -7.33
N ALA A 494 1.04 1.12 -6.16
CA ALA A 494 2.26 0.59 -5.58
C ALA A 494 2.80 -0.59 -6.39
N ALA A 495 1.94 -1.49 -6.86
CA ALA A 495 2.32 -2.58 -7.77
C ALA A 495 2.95 -2.03 -9.06
N ALA A 496 2.30 -1.05 -9.70
CA ALA A 496 2.81 -0.41 -10.90
C ALA A 496 4.14 0.34 -10.67
N THR A 497 4.37 0.85 -9.46
CA THR A 497 5.62 1.52 -9.10
C THR A 497 6.74 0.52 -8.85
N ALA A 498 6.47 -0.58 -8.15
CA ALA A 498 7.42 -1.67 -7.95
C ALA A 498 7.87 -2.28 -9.28
N GLN A 499 6.93 -2.49 -10.20
CA GLN A 499 7.22 -2.98 -11.55
C GLN A 499 8.13 -2.02 -12.33
N ARG A 500 7.84 -0.71 -12.32
CA ARG A 500 8.68 0.30 -12.98
C ARG A 500 10.09 0.37 -12.38
N LEU A 501 10.23 0.20 -11.06
CA LEU A 501 11.53 0.13 -10.40
C LEU A 501 12.33 -1.09 -10.86
N ALA A 502 11.69 -2.26 -10.95
CA ALA A 502 12.32 -3.49 -11.44
C ALA A 502 12.78 -3.32 -12.90
N GLU A 503 11.93 -2.77 -13.77
CA GLU A 503 12.28 -2.50 -15.17
C GLU A 503 13.44 -1.50 -15.31
N GLN A 504 13.47 -0.45 -14.50
CA GLN A 504 14.58 0.51 -14.48
C GLN A 504 15.88 -0.13 -14.00
N ALA A 505 15.81 -0.98 -12.97
CA ALA A 505 16.97 -1.71 -12.48
C ALA A 505 17.52 -2.68 -13.53
N ASP A 506 16.66 -3.39 -14.28
CA ASP A 506 17.08 -4.26 -15.38
C ASP A 506 17.76 -3.47 -16.52
N VAL A 507 17.24 -2.30 -16.88
CA VAL A 507 17.88 -1.42 -17.89
C VAL A 507 19.26 -0.94 -17.43
N LEU A 508 19.40 -0.63 -16.14
CA LEU A 508 20.68 -0.25 -15.55
C LEU A 508 21.65 -1.43 -15.47
N ASP A 509 21.18 -2.63 -15.08
CA ASP A 509 21.99 -3.86 -15.08
C ASP A 509 22.56 -4.11 -16.47
N GLU A 510 21.71 -4.02 -17.48
CA GLU A 510 22.11 -4.23 -18.87
C GLU A 510 23.16 -3.21 -19.35
N ALA A 511 23.01 -1.94 -18.96
CA ALA A 511 23.98 -0.90 -19.29
C ALA A 511 25.35 -1.15 -18.63
N VAL A 512 25.36 -1.64 -17.39
CA VAL A 512 26.59 -1.87 -16.63
C VAL A 512 27.26 -3.20 -16.98
N ARG A 513 26.54 -4.14 -17.61
CA ARG A 513 27.12 -5.37 -18.21
C ARG A 513 28.11 -5.10 -19.33
N LEU A 514 28.05 -3.92 -19.99
CA LEU A 514 29.06 -3.52 -20.98
C LEU A 514 30.46 -3.39 -20.36
N PHE A 515 30.55 -3.15 -19.04
CA PHE A 515 31.81 -3.10 -18.33
C PHE A 515 32.14 -4.47 -17.76
N THR A 516 33.28 -5.04 -18.13
CA THR A 516 33.79 -6.28 -17.54
C THR A 516 34.68 -5.90 -16.36
N VAL A 517 34.20 -6.15 -15.15
CA VAL A 517 35.02 -6.09 -13.93
C VAL A 517 35.51 -7.49 -13.59
N ALA A 518 36.60 -7.60 -12.84
CA ALA A 518 37.03 -8.90 -12.34
C ALA A 518 35.88 -9.47 -11.49
N ASP A 519 35.62 -10.78 -11.58
CA ASP A 519 34.78 -11.39 -10.56
C ASP A 519 35.50 -11.15 -9.25
N ALA A 520 34.93 -10.28 -8.42
CA ALA A 520 35.32 -10.22 -7.05
C ALA A 520 35.00 -11.60 -6.51
N THR A 521 36.00 -12.46 -6.32
CA THR A 521 35.88 -13.55 -5.36
C THR A 521 35.26 -12.88 -4.15
N PRO A 522 34.04 -13.26 -3.74
CA PRO A 522 33.39 -12.57 -2.65
C PRO A 522 34.36 -12.68 -1.49
N ALA A 523 34.98 -11.57 -1.09
CA ALA A 523 35.58 -11.50 0.22
C ALA A 523 34.43 -11.91 1.14
N PRO A 524 34.61 -12.94 2.00
CA PRO A 524 33.53 -13.41 2.85
C PRO A 524 32.97 -12.17 3.52
N ARG A 525 31.71 -11.83 3.19
CA ARG A 525 30.99 -10.75 3.85
C ARG A 525 31.19 -11.05 5.32
N ALA A 526 31.91 -10.20 6.03
CA ALA A 526 31.85 -10.19 7.48
C ALA A 526 30.36 -10.09 7.76
N VAL A 527 29.78 -11.18 8.26
CA VAL A 527 28.37 -11.25 8.59
C VAL A 527 28.17 -10.14 9.59
N GLN A 528 27.63 -9.00 9.12
CA GLN A 528 27.01 -8.07 10.04
C GLN A 528 25.94 -8.91 10.74
N PRO A 529 25.97 -9.01 12.07
CA PRO A 529 24.88 -9.68 12.78
C PRO A 529 23.60 -9.00 12.31
N ALA A 530 22.69 -9.82 11.78
CA ALA A 530 21.39 -9.34 11.31
C ALA A 530 20.80 -8.40 12.37
N PRO A 531 20.17 -7.27 11.99
CA PRO A 531 19.41 -6.50 12.96
C PRO A 531 18.46 -7.49 13.63
N ALA A 532 18.57 -7.61 14.95
CA ALA A 532 17.73 -8.49 15.71
C ALA A 532 16.29 -8.13 15.37
N HIS A 533 15.63 -8.99 14.58
CA HIS A 533 14.19 -9.05 14.59
C HIS A 533 13.83 -9.15 16.07
N HIS A 534 13.08 -8.16 16.56
CA HIS A 534 12.29 -8.33 17.77
C HIS A 534 11.32 -9.48 17.46
N ALA A 535 11.81 -10.71 17.60
CA ALA A 535 10.98 -11.86 17.82
C ALA A 535 10.23 -11.53 19.10
N ALA A 536 8.92 -11.34 18.98
CA ALA A 536 8.04 -11.32 20.13
C ALA A 536 8.41 -12.54 20.99
N LEU A 537 8.94 -12.28 22.18
CA LEU A 537 9.22 -13.30 23.18
C LEU A 537 7.88 -13.92 23.57
N HIS A 538 7.51 -15.01 22.91
CA HIS A 538 6.62 -16.00 23.50
C HIS A 538 7.38 -16.60 24.69
N VAL A 539 7.16 -16.01 25.85
CA VAL A 539 7.55 -16.57 27.13
C VAL A 539 6.68 -17.80 27.38
N THR A 540 7.14 -18.97 26.93
CA THR A 540 6.69 -20.24 27.48
C THR A 540 7.39 -20.46 28.81
N LEU A 541 6.70 -20.13 29.91
CA LEU A 541 7.11 -20.51 31.25
C LEU A 541 7.01 -22.04 31.39
N LYS A 542 8.16 -22.70 31.49
CA LYS A 542 8.28 -24.09 31.94
C LYS A 542 8.28 -24.08 33.48
N PRO A 543 7.50 -24.93 34.16
CA PRO A 543 7.40 -24.89 35.62
C PRO A 543 8.68 -25.45 36.27
N ALA A 544 9.20 -24.74 37.27
CA ALA A 544 10.30 -25.17 38.11
C ALA A 544 9.77 -25.97 39.34
N PRO A 545 10.57 -26.90 39.90
CA PRO A 545 10.11 -27.84 40.91
C PRO A 545 10.07 -27.23 42.31
N GLY A 546 9.18 -27.76 43.13
CA GLY A 546 8.74 -27.18 44.40
C GLY A 546 9.80 -27.06 45.49
N PHE A 547 9.60 -26.04 46.31
CA PHE A 547 10.09 -25.97 47.69
C PHE A 547 8.88 -25.77 48.60
N ARG A 548 8.68 -26.71 49.51
CA ARG A 548 7.79 -26.57 50.67
C ARG A 548 8.38 -25.52 51.60
N HIS A 549 7.54 -24.59 52.07
CA HIS A 549 7.67 -24.13 53.45
C HIS A 549 6.30 -23.93 54.08
N ASP A 550 6.10 -24.72 55.14
CA ASP A 550 5.07 -24.67 56.14
C ASP A 550 5.05 -23.29 56.82
N THR A 551 3.88 -22.66 56.94
CA THR A 551 3.57 -21.75 58.06
C THR A 551 2.06 -21.69 58.27
N THR A 552 1.66 -22.24 59.41
CA THR A 552 0.43 -22.03 60.14
C THR A 552 0.19 -20.55 60.47
N HIS A 553 -1.00 -20.02 60.19
CA HIS A 553 -1.84 -19.43 61.24
C HIS A 553 -3.28 -19.18 60.77
N ALA A 554 -4.19 -19.54 61.67
CA ALA A 554 -5.63 -19.57 61.56
C ALA A 554 -6.30 -18.21 61.33
N MET A 555 -7.40 -18.22 60.56
CA MET A 555 -8.55 -17.33 60.74
C MET A 555 -9.86 -18.10 60.47
N THR A 556 -10.88 -17.75 61.26
CA THR A 556 -12.11 -18.48 61.59
C THR A 556 -13.21 -18.50 60.52
N PRO A 557 -14.18 -19.44 60.59
CA PRO A 557 -15.25 -19.59 59.62
C PRO A 557 -16.53 -18.87 60.09
N GLU A 558 -16.83 -17.68 59.54
CA GLU A 558 -18.11 -17.02 59.80
C GLU A 558 -18.72 -16.30 58.59
N ALA A 559 -18.31 -16.63 57.36
CA ALA A 559 -18.84 -15.98 56.16
C ALA A 559 -19.05 -16.96 54.98
N ARG A 560 -19.79 -18.05 55.21
CA ARG A 560 -20.17 -19.01 54.15
C ARG A 560 -21.58 -19.57 54.26
N GLN A 561 -22.53 -18.81 54.79
CA GLN A 561 -23.93 -19.25 54.90
C GLN A 561 -24.98 -18.26 54.39
N GLU A 562 -24.67 -17.44 53.38
CA GLU A 562 -25.68 -16.52 52.80
C GLU A 562 -25.80 -16.52 51.26
N GLU A 563 -25.38 -17.59 50.57
CA GLU A 563 -25.59 -17.68 49.11
C GLU A 563 -26.03 -19.08 48.67
N ALA A 564 -27.10 -19.59 49.30
CA ALA A 564 -27.85 -20.75 48.84
C ALA A 564 -29.32 -20.66 49.29
N ALA A 565 -30.00 -19.57 48.92
CA ALA A 565 -31.45 -19.47 48.95
C ALA A 565 -31.92 -18.37 47.98
N LEU A 566 -31.93 -18.67 46.68
CA LEU A 566 -32.82 -18.12 45.64
C LEU A 566 -32.37 -18.58 44.24
N ILE A 567 -32.66 -19.85 43.89
CA ILE A 567 -33.34 -20.29 42.66
C ILE A 567 -34.15 -21.53 43.03
#